data_AF-A0A9E2ML97-F1
#
_entry.id   AF-A0A9E2ML97-F1
#
_cell.length_a   1.000
_cell.length_b   1.000
_cell.length_c   1.000
_cell.angle_alpha   90.00
_cell.angle_beta   90.00
_cell.angle_gamma   90.00
#
_symmetry.space_group_name_H-M   'P 1'
#
loop_
_entity.id
_entity.type
_entity.pdbx_description
1 polymer ?
#
loop_
_entity_poly.entity_id
_entity_poly.type
_entity_poly.pdbx_seq_one_letter_code
_entity_poly.pdbx_strand_id
1 'polypeptide(L)'
;MKKTITFIEILTGTLILALVFSGLLASFVSVRKYTRRANKRLVSVNLARDVLNRLYSEVREDNWDVAGTPLNATPAFHNLTEIGFSTNTPTVGIINYSGNYAVNSLPGRDYRQVWANIAYPDI
;
A
#
# COMPACT_ATOMS: atom_id res chain seq x y z
N MET A 1 58.02 28.99 -0.95
CA MET A 1 57.98 27.51 -1.12
C MET A 1 56.79 27.16 -1.99
N LYS A 2 57.00 26.69 -3.23
CA LYS A 2 55.91 26.26 -4.12
C LYS A 2 55.41 24.90 -3.62
N LYS A 3 54.16 24.83 -3.16
CA LYS A 3 53.50 23.58 -2.76
C LYS A 3 53.10 22.83 -4.03
N THR A 4 53.93 21.90 -4.47
CA THR A 4 53.59 20.99 -5.56
C THR A 4 52.73 19.88 -4.95
N ILE A 5 51.43 19.90 -5.24
CA ILE A 5 50.54 18.79 -4.85
C ILE A 5 51.07 17.53 -5.51
N THR A 6 51.33 16.49 -4.73
CA THR A 6 51.87 15.25 -5.27
C THR A 6 50.78 14.44 -5.97
N PHE A 7 51.11 13.70 -7.03
CA PHE A 7 50.13 12.93 -7.81
C PHE A 7 49.34 11.93 -6.93
N ILE A 8 49.99 11.40 -5.89
CA ILE A 8 49.41 10.50 -4.88
C ILE A 8 48.36 11.21 -4.01
N GLU A 9 48.58 12.47 -3.63
CA GLU A 9 47.58 13.28 -2.90
C GLU A 9 46.32 13.51 -3.74
N ILE A 10 46.46 13.73 -5.05
CA ILE A 10 45.31 13.89 -5.95
C ILE A 10 44.54 12.57 -6.09
N LEU A 11 45.26 11.46 -6.21
CA LEU A 11 44.66 10.11 -6.29
C LEU A 11 43.90 9.75 -5.01
N THR A 12 44.52 9.98 -3.85
CA THR A 12 43.88 9.69 -2.56
C THR A 12 42.71 10.63 -2.29
N GLY A 13 42.83 11.91 -2.62
CA GLY A 13 41.75 12.88 -2.52
C GLY A 13 40.53 12.53 -3.39
N THR A 14 40.76 12.13 -4.64
CA THR A 14 39.69 11.73 -5.56
C THR A 14 39.02 10.43 -5.14
N LEU A 15 39.78 9.45 -4.61
CA LEU A 15 39.24 8.21 -4.06
C LEU A 15 38.31 8.47 -2.86
N ILE A 16 38.75 9.29 -1.90
CA ILE A 16 37.94 9.65 -0.73
C ILE A 16 36.66 10.37 -1.20
N LEU A 17 36.79 11.32 -2.13
CA LEU A 17 35.66 12.06 -2.67
C LEU A 17 34.64 11.13 -3.34
N ALA A 18 35.09 10.17 -4.15
CA ALA A 18 34.23 9.19 -4.80
C ALA A 18 33.48 8.29 -3.79
N LEU A 19 34.15 7.88 -2.71
CA LEU A 19 33.53 7.09 -1.65
C LEU A 19 32.44 7.88 -0.91
N VAL A 20 32.71 9.15 -0.58
CA VAL A 20 31.74 10.03 0.08
C VAL A 20 30.51 10.24 -0.81
N PHE A 21 30.70 10.55 -2.09
CA PHE A 21 29.56 10.73 -3.01
C PHE A 21 28.77 9.43 -3.21
N SER A 22 29.43 8.29 -3.27
CA SER A 22 28.77 6.99 -3.36
C SER A 22 27.92 6.70 -2.12
N GLY A 23 28.44 7.00 -0.92
CA GLY A 23 27.68 6.87 0.33
C GLY A 23 26.45 7.78 0.38
N LEU A 24 26.58 9.03 -0.09
CA LEU A 24 25.46 9.96 -0.19
C LEU A 24 24.40 9.46 -1.15
N LEU A 25 24.79 9.00 -2.35
CA LEU A 25 23.85 8.45 -3.34
C LEU A 25 23.13 7.22 -2.79
N ALA A 26 23.83 6.32 -2.11
CA ALA A 26 23.23 5.15 -1.49
C ALA A 26 22.16 5.54 -0.44
N SER A 27 22.43 6.58 0.35
CA SER A 27 21.45 7.12 1.30
C SER A 27 20.19 7.64 0.59
N PHE A 28 20.33 8.44 -0.46
CA PHE A 28 19.19 8.95 -1.22
C PHE A 28 18.37 7.82 -1.86
N VAL A 29 19.02 6.80 -2.41
CA VAL A 29 18.34 5.64 -3.00
C VAL A 29 17.56 4.87 -1.93
N SER A 30 18.16 4.67 -0.75
CA SER A 30 17.52 4.01 0.39
C SER A 30 16.28 4.78 0.86
N VAL A 31 16.41 6.09 1.07
CA VAL A 31 15.31 6.97 1.47
C VAL A 31 14.19 6.95 0.43
N ARG A 32 14.53 7.05 -0.86
CA ARG A 32 13.54 6.99 -1.94
C ARG A 32 12.76 5.67 -1.93
N LYS A 33 13.44 4.55 -1.72
CA LYS A 33 12.80 3.22 -1.62
C LYS A 33 11.88 3.14 -0.40
N TYR A 34 12.33 3.66 0.74
CA TYR A 34 11.54 3.71 1.96
C TYR A 34 10.26 4.55 1.77
N THR A 35 10.39 5.79 1.30
CA THR A 35 9.24 6.69 1.06
C THR A 35 8.25 6.10 0.07
N ARG A 36 8.72 5.44 -0.99
CA ARG A 36 7.84 4.74 -1.95
C ARG A 36 7.03 3.64 -1.25
N ARG A 37 7.66 2.83 -0.39
CA ARG A 37 6.97 1.78 0.37
C ARG A 37 5.96 2.36 1.37
N ALA A 38 6.33 3.44 2.05
CA ALA A 38 5.45 4.14 2.98
C ALA A 38 4.21 4.70 2.27
N ASN A 39 4.39 5.37 1.13
CA ASN A 39 3.29 5.89 0.31
C ASN A 39 2.35 4.79 -0.18
N LYS A 40 2.89 3.65 -0.65
CA LYS A 40 2.06 2.49 -1.04
C LYS A 40 1.18 2.01 0.12
N ARG A 41 1.74 1.90 1.33
CA ARG A 41 1.02 1.49 2.54
C ARG A 41 -0.07 2.49 2.94
N LEU A 42 0.22 3.78 2.84
CA LEU A 42 -0.75 4.83 3.16
C LEU A 42 -1.93 4.79 2.20
N VAL A 43 -1.66 4.65 0.90
CA VAL A 43 -2.70 4.51 -0.13
C VAL A 43 -3.53 3.25 0.11
N SER A 44 -2.90 2.09 0.36
CA SER A 44 -3.65 0.85 0.62
C SER A 44 -4.55 0.94 1.86
N VAL A 45 -4.12 1.64 2.91
CA VAL A 45 -4.95 1.88 4.11
C VAL A 45 -6.13 2.79 3.80
N ASN A 46 -5.93 3.84 3.01
CA ASN A 46 -7.02 4.72 2.58
C ASN A 46 -8.04 3.96 1.72
N LEU A 47 -7.58 3.09 0.83
CA LEU A 47 -8.46 2.23 0.03
C LEU A 47 -9.23 1.22 0.90
N ALA A 48 -8.56 0.59 1.88
CA ALA A 48 -9.23 -0.29 2.82
C ALA A 48 -10.31 0.45 3.64
N ARG A 49 -10.04 1.70 4.04
CA ARG A 49 -11.03 2.54 4.71
C ARG A 49 -12.22 2.86 3.82
N ASP A 50 -12.01 3.21 2.55
CA ASP A 50 -13.11 3.47 1.61
C ASP A 50 -14.01 2.23 1.45
N VAL A 51 -13.40 1.06 1.29
CA VAL A 51 -14.11 -0.23 1.22
C VAL A 51 -14.95 -0.48 2.48
N LEU A 52 -14.35 -0.33 3.67
CA LEU A 52 -15.06 -0.53 4.93
C LEU A 52 -16.18 0.49 5.13
N ASN A 53 -16.00 1.73 4.69
CA ASN A 53 -17.03 2.76 4.77
C ASN A 53 -18.24 2.45 3.87
N ARG A 54 -18.00 1.92 2.65
CA ARG A 54 -19.08 1.47 1.76
C ARG A 54 -19.88 0.34 2.38
N LEU A 55 -19.17 -0.64 2.95
CA LEU A 55 -19.78 -1.81 3.57
C LEU A 55 -20.40 -1.52 4.95
N TYR A 56 -20.08 -0.39 5.58
CA TYR A 56 -20.50 -0.08 6.95
C TYR A 56 -22.02 -0.14 7.15
N SER A 57 -22.78 0.41 6.18
CA SER A 57 -24.24 0.42 6.26
C SER A 57 -24.85 -0.98 6.13
N GLU A 58 -24.15 -1.90 5.48
CA GLU A 58 -24.63 -3.25 5.18
C GLU A 58 -24.29 -4.26 6.29
N VAL A 59 -23.42 -3.90 7.23
CA VAL A 59 -22.99 -4.77 8.34
C VAL A 59 -24.13 -5.04 9.33
N ARG A 60 -25.14 -4.16 9.39
CA ARG A 60 -26.32 -4.30 10.26
C ARG A 60 -27.23 -5.43 9.80
N GLU A 61 -27.79 -6.15 10.77
CA GLU A 61 -28.69 -7.29 10.56
C GLU A 61 -29.85 -6.99 9.60
N ASP A 62 -30.43 -5.78 9.69
CA ASP A 62 -31.55 -5.31 8.86
C ASP A 62 -31.27 -5.41 7.33
N ASN A 63 -30.00 -5.44 6.92
CA ASN A 63 -29.57 -5.42 5.52
C ASN A 63 -29.07 -6.78 4.99
N TRP A 64 -29.08 -7.83 5.81
CA TRP A 64 -28.50 -9.13 5.45
C TRP A 64 -29.33 -9.95 4.47
N ASP A 65 -30.65 -9.75 4.44
CA ASP A 65 -31.59 -10.48 3.58
C ASP A 65 -32.08 -9.63 2.38
N VAL A 66 -31.50 -8.44 2.19
CA VAL A 66 -31.88 -7.52 1.11
C VAL A 66 -31.24 -7.98 -0.20
N ALA A 67 -32.05 -8.46 -1.14
CA ALA A 67 -31.59 -8.89 -2.47
C ALA A 67 -30.77 -7.78 -3.16
N GLY A 68 -29.54 -8.11 -3.57
CA GLY A 68 -28.64 -7.18 -4.26
C GLY A 68 -27.69 -6.38 -3.37
N THR A 69 -27.68 -6.60 -2.05
CA THR A 69 -26.60 -6.09 -1.19
C THR A 69 -25.36 -6.99 -1.29
N PRO A 70 -24.15 -6.42 -1.36
CA PRO A 70 -22.88 -7.16 -1.29
C PRO A 70 -22.75 -8.12 -0.12
N LEU A 71 -23.40 -7.81 1.01
CA LEU A 71 -23.39 -8.65 2.23
C LEU A 71 -24.58 -9.62 2.35
N ASN A 72 -25.35 -9.81 1.27
CA ASN A 72 -26.49 -10.72 1.28
C ASN A 72 -26.04 -12.17 1.49
N ALA A 73 -26.34 -12.67 2.70
CA ALA A 73 -26.33 -14.06 3.11
C ALA A 73 -25.22 -14.98 2.53
N THR A 74 -23.98 -14.84 3.00
CA THR A 74 -23.12 -15.97 3.43
C THR A 74 -21.80 -15.46 4.00
N PRO A 75 -21.18 -16.16 4.97
CA PRO A 75 -19.77 -15.96 5.25
C PRO A 75 -18.98 -16.41 4.02
N ALA A 76 -18.55 -15.46 3.20
CA ALA A 76 -17.88 -15.74 1.94
C ALA A 76 -16.73 -14.76 1.70
N PHE A 77 -15.82 -15.20 0.84
CA PHE A 77 -14.76 -14.36 0.29
C PHE A 77 -15.31 -13.69 -0.97
N HIS A 78 -15.21 -12.38 -1.00
CA HIS A 78 -15.73 -11.55 -2.07
C HIS A 78 -14.59 -10.75 -2.71
N ASN A 79 -14.67 -10.58 -4.02
CA ASN A 79 -13.75 -9.71 -4.72
C ASN A 79 -14.18 -8.25 -4.54
N LEU A 80 -13.24 -7.33 -4.36
CA LEU A 80 -13.58 -5.91 -4.23
C LEU A 80 -14.32 -5.36 -5.47
N THR A 81 -14.14 -5.99 -6.63
CA THR A 81 -14.91 -5.65 -7.85
C THR A 81 -16.41 -5.71 -7.66
N GLU A 82 -16.91 -6.54 -6.75
CA GLU A 82 -18.34 -6.70 -6.46
C GLU A 82 -18.97 -5.45 -5.81
N ILE A 83 -18.16 -4.63 -5.13
CA ILE A 83 -18.59 -3.37 -4.51
C ILE A 83 -18.18 -2.14 -5.33
N GLY A 84 -18.00 -2.33 -6.64
CA GLY A 84 -17.62 -1.28 -7.57
C GLY A 84 -16.15 -0.85 -7.47
N PHE A 85 -15.30 -1.66 -6.83
CA PHE A 85 -13.85 -1.43 -6.85
C PHE A 85 -13.29 -1.94 -8.18
N SER A 86 -13.28 -1.06 -9.19
CA SER A 86 -12.82 -1.38 -10.54
C SER A 86 -11.42 -2.02 -10.55
N THR A 87 -11.28 -3.16 -11.24
CA THR A 87 -9.99 -3.76 -11.63
C THR A 87 -9.15 -2.83 -12.49
N ASN A 88 -9.78 -1.84 -13.12
CA ASN A 88 -9.15 -0.61 -13.60
C ASN A 88 -9.17 0.40 -12.44
N THR A 89 -8.24 0.14 -11.53
CA THR A 89 -7.92 0.74 -10.23
C THR A 89 -8.36 2.18 -9.93
N PRO A 90 -8.57 2.53 -8.64
CA PRO A 90 -8.25 3.87 -8.19
C PRO A 90 -6.74 4.03 -8.36
N THR A 91 -6.34 4.52 -9.54
CA THR A 91 -4.95 4.79 -9.85
C THR A 91 -4.55 6.01 -9.02
N VAL A 92 -3.86 5.78 -7.91
CA VAL A 92 -3.02 6.84 -7.33
C VAL A 92 -1.73 6.85 -8.15
N GLY A 93 -1.80 7.44 -9.35
CA GLY A 93 -0.72 7.44 -10.33
C GLY A 93 -0.79 6.27 -11.32
N ILE A 94 0.20 5.37 -11.33
CA ILE A 94 0.37 4.24 -12.28
C ILE A 94 0.27 2.87 -11.56
N ILE A 95 0.06 2.86 -10.24
CA ILE A 95 0.12 1.65 -9.43
C ILE A 95 -1.26 1.01 -9.31
N ASN A 96 -1.37 -0.23 -9.77
CA ASN A 96 -2.61 -1.01 -9.71
C ASN A 96 -2.72 -1.76 -8.38
N TYR A 97 -3.60 -1.31 -7.49
CA TYR A 97 -3.97 -2.01 -6.26
C TYR A 97 -5.08 -3.03 -6.53
N SER A 98 -4.96 -4.22 -5.95
CA SER A 98 -5.99 -5.27 -5.98
C SER A 98 -6.35 -5.67 -4.56
N GLY A 99 -7.42 -6.41 -4.37
CA GLY A 99 -7.77 -6.88 -3.05
C GLY A 99 -9.06 -7.67 -3.01
N ASN A 100 -9.34 -8.19 -1.82
CA ASN A 100 -10.56 -8.92 -1.51
C ASN A 100 -11.09 -8.47 -0.15
N TYR A 101 -12.33 -8.81 0.13
CA TYR A 101 -12.89 -8.70 1.47
C TYR A 101 -13.58 -10.00 1.82
N ALA A 102 -13.69 -10.28 3.11
CA ALA A 102 -14.50 -11.40 3.55
C ALA A 102 -15.35 -10.98 4.74
N VAL A 103 -16.45 -11.70 4.87
CA VAL A 103 -17.53 -11.42 5.79
C VAL A 103 -17.67 -12.62 6.68
N ASN A 104 -17.65 -12.42 7.99
CA ASN A 104 -17.81 -13.46 8.98
C ASN A 104 -18.99 -13.14 9.89
N SER A 105 -19.94 -14.07 9.98
CA SER A 105 -20.99 -14.04 11.00
C SER A 105 -20.47 -14.74 12.25
N LEU A 106 -20.43 -14.02 13.36
CA LEU A 106 -20.05 -14.58 14.66
C LEU A 106 -21.33 -14.89 15.46
N PRO A 107 -21.41 -16.05 16.13
CA PRO A 107 -22.58 -16.38 16.92
C PRO A 107 -22.79 -15.39 18.07
N GLY A 108 -24.04 -14.97 18.28
CA GLY A 108 -24.44 -14.05 19.36
C GLY A 108 -24.13 -12.57 19.10
N ARG A 109 -24.05 -12.14 17.84
CA ARG A 109 -23.84 -10.74 17.46
C ARG A 109 -24.79 -10.33 16.33
N ASP A 110 -25.37 -9.14 16.47
CA ASP A 110 -26.30 -8.54 15.49
C ASP A 110 -25.54 -7.74 14.39
N TYR A 111 -24.25 -8.05 14.21
CA TYR A 111 -23.36 -7.40 13.24
C TYR A 111 -22.39 -8.42 12.64
N ARG A 112 -22.11 -8.27 11.34
CA ARG A 112 -21.10 -9.06 10.63
C ARG A 112 -19.71 -8.45 10.79
N GLN A 113 -18.71 -9.29 10.98
CA GLN A 113 -17.32 -8.85 10.92
C GLN A 113 -16.87 -8.83 9.47
N VAL A 114 -16.39 -7.68 9.00
CA VAL A 114 -15.80 -7.54 7.67
C VAL A 114 -14.31 -7.29 7.82
N TRP A 115 -13.51 -7.97 7.02
CA TRP A 115 -12.10 -7.66 6.86
C TRP A 115 -11.78 -7.49 5.38
N ALA A 116 -11.01 -6.47 5.04
CA ALA A 116 -10.58 -6.17 3.68
C ALA A 116 -9.06 -6.27 3.59
N ASN A 117 -8.56 -6.91 2.55
CA ASN A 117 -7.16 -7.04 2.25
C ASN A 117 -6.86 -6.35 0.92
N ILE A 118 -5.98 -5.36 0.96
CA ILE A 118 -5.53 -4.60 -0.19
C ILE A 118 -4.08 -4.99 -0.49
N ALA A 119 -3.88 -5.68 -1.60
CA ALA A 119 -2.58 -5.98 -2.15
C ALA A 119 -2.08 -4.80 -3.00
N TYR A 120 -0.81 -4.45 -2.83
CA TYR A 120 -0.09 -3.54 -3.71
C TYR A 120 1.02 -4.31 -4.43
N PRO A 121 1.28 -4.03 -5.71
CA PRO A 121 2.26 -4.76 -6.49
C PRO A 121 3.67 -4.46 -5.98
N ASP A 122 4.48 -5.51 -5.92
CA ASP A 122 5.92 -5.40 -5.77
C ASP A 122 6.48 -4.88 -7.10
N ILE A 123 6.92 -3.62 -7.06
CA ILE A 123 7.61 -2.95 -8.17
C ILE A 123 8.93 -2.44 -7.61
#